data_AF-A0A7S0K7N4-F1
#
_entry.id   AF-A0A7S0K7N4-F1
#
_cell.length_a   1.000
_cell.length_b   1.000
_cell.length_c   1.000
_cell.angle_alpha   90.00
_cell.angle_beta   90.00
_cell.angle_gamma   90.00
#
_symmetry.space_group_name_H-M   'P 1'
#
loop_
_entity.id
_entity.type
_entity.pdbx_description
1 polymer ?
#
loop_
_entity_poly.entity_id
_entity_poly.type
_entity_poly.pdbx_seq_one_letter_code
_entity_poly.pdbx_strand_id
1 'polypeptide(L)'
;VVAASHGYPAAYAKGRPISIAGSSTHGGSGVAGSSRGASGGVPGVAGTLLFHAGTQLESDSASADPARPFTLRTSGGRVLAVTGIGATIDAALERAYAGMAAVSFQGKAFRRDIGRSYHRPRPHEPLRVGVLGSTNGTDLAAVLGAIDGTLRVRDLPPLDASVEVVISNRSGAGILDKARARGIPALHVPRVRVSPGGPFESREEYGRKLIDALDGHDVDVVLLVGFMQILAGNVCDRYKWRILNVHPSLLPAHAGGMDTDVHAEVLAAGETESGCTVHFAEETVDSGPYLVQRRCPVYPRRDDAAALKERVQALEGEAFVDALRLYQDRRGFLTAVLRKGYASSSAAGVLAGLGAPGIVPPLADPASSAAGAADAAAGGGEEGEDAGAGPDGALTYAGAGVSIDTGNRLIDAIKPLAASTRRPGADAQLGGFGGLFDLARCGYSDPVLVSGTDGVGTKLLVARQAGIHSTVGVDLVAMCVNDIVVQGAEPLFFLDYFATGKLSISDAADVVSGIAEGCRQAGCALVGGETAEMPGLYAKGDYDLAGFSVGAVERSAIIPRMDEVCAGDVILGLASSGVHSNGFSLVRKSAERAGVAMDDPCPFGPAAEEGVPSVR
;
A
#
# COMPACT_ATOMS: atom_id res chain seq x y z
N VAL A 1 7.34 11.84 -7.26
CA VAL A 1 6.85 11.18 -8.48
C VAL A 1 7.97 10.32 -9.06
N VAL A 2 7.72 9.04 -9.36
CA VAL A 2 8.75 8.10 -9.87
C VAL A 2 8.44 7.69 -11.31
N ALA A 3 9.47 7.72 -12.16
CA ALA A 3 9.45 7.27 -13.55
C ALA A 3 10.35 6.07 -13.74
N ALA A 4 9.91 5.11 -14.55
CA ALA A 4 10.66 3.97 -15.01
C ALA A 4 10.48 3.82 -16.53
N SER A 5 11.27 2.98 -17.19
CA SER A 5 11.03 2.66 -18.61
C SER A 5 10.31 1.32 -18.75
N HIS A 6 9.51 1.19 -19.80
CA HIS A 6 8.70 0.01 -20.12
C HIS A 6 9.50 -1.31 -20.11
N GLY A 7 9.01 -2.32 -19.39
CA GLY A 7 9.68 -3.63 -19.21
C GLY A 7 10.58 -3.73 -17.97
N TYR A 8 10.58 -2.74 -17.08
CA TYR A 8 11.08 -2.91 -15.70
C TYR A 8 10.25 -3.98 -14.97
N PRO A 9 10.85 -4.86 -14.13
CA PRO A 9 12.23 -4.83 -13.63
C PRO A 9 13.28 -5.59 -14.48
N ALA A 10 12.93 -6.08 -15.68
CA ALA A 10 13.88 -6.80 -16.52
C ALA A 10 15.08 -5.91 -16.95
N ALA A 11 16.22 -6.56 -17.21
CA ALA A 11 17.47 -5.92 -17.59
C ALA A 11 17.28 -4.99 -18.81
N TYR A 12 17.92 -3.83 -18.79
CA TYR A 12 17.84 -2.84 -19.87
C TYR A 12 19.20 -2.56 -20.51
N ALA A 13 19.17 -2.22 -21.80
CA ALA A 13 20.36 -1.82 -22.54
C ALA A 13 21.03 -0.62 -21.88
N LYS A 14 22.29 -0.80 -21.48
CA LYS A 14 23.16 0.28 -20.96
C LYS A 14 23.44 1.32 -22.04
N GLY A 15 23.77 2.54 -21.63
CA GLY A 15 24.22 3.60 -22.53
C GLY A 15 23.11 4.38 -23.26
N ARG A 16 21.83 4.06 -23.04
CA ARG A 16 20.73 4.86 -23.62
C ARG A 16 20.65 6.24 -22.96
N PRO A 17 20.54 7.34 -23.73
CA PRO A 17 20.53 8.70 -23.21
C PRO A 17 19.21 9.03 -22.50
N ILE A 18 19.32 9.89 -21.49
CA ILE A 18 18.21 10.51 -20.77
C ILE A 18 18.33 12.02 -20.91
N SER A 19 17.29 12.65 -21.46
CA SER A 19 17.24 14.09 -21.69
C SER A 19 16.47 14.79 -20.56
N ILE A 20 16.97 15.94 -20.09
CA ILE A 20 16.23 16.83 -19.18
C ILE A 20 16.13 18.19 -19.88
N ALA A 21 14.90 18.63 -20.19
CA ALA A 21 14.65 19.89 -20.88
C ALA A 21 15.05 21.09 -19.99
N GLY A 22 15.68 22.12 -20.57
CA GLY A 22 16.03 23.36 -19.88
C GLY A 22 17.41 23.41 -19.21
N SER A 23 18.31 22.45 -19.47
CA SER A 23 19.67 22.47 -18.90
C SER A 23 20.55 23.58 -19.51
N SER A 24 20.62 24.70 -18.80
CA SER A 24 21.79 25.56 -18.70
C SER A 24 22.35 25.40 -17.28
N THR A 25 23.33 24.52 -17.11
CA THR A 25 23.98 24.35 -15.80
C THR A 25 25.00 25.47 -15.62
N HIS A 26 24.54 26.63 -15.15
CA HIS A 26 25.41 27.63 -14.54
C HIS A 26 25.58 27.32 -13.06
N GLY A 27 26.83 27.10 -12.64
CA GLY A 27 27.20 27.01 -11.23
C GLY A 27 27.22 28.38 -10.57
N GLY A 28 26.78 28.41 -9.31
CA GLY A 28 26.98 29.51 -8.36
C GLY A 28 27.28 28.90 -7.00
N SER A 29 28.44 29.24 -6.45
CA SER A 29 29.15 28.58 -5.35
C SER A 29 28.44 28.63 -3.99
N GLY A 30 28.41 27.47 -3.31
CA GLY A 30 28.26 27.33 -1.86
C GLY A 30 29.00 26.06 -1.43
N VAL A 31 30.31 26.18 -1.21
CA VAL A 31 31.20 25.09 -0.77
C VAL A 31 31.10 24.94 0.75
N ALA A 32 30.79 23.74 1.24
CA ALA A 32 31.68 22.95 2.12
C ALA A 32 31.01 21.64 2.61
N GLY A 33 31.58 20.52 2.19
CA GLY A 33 31.72 19.30 3.01
C GLY A 33 30.48 18.46 3.30
N SER A 34 30.13 17.54 2.40
CA SER A 34 29.79 16.16 2.81
C SER A 34 29.73 15.24 1.60
N SER A 35 30.45 14.13 1.67
CA SER A 35 30.24 12.93 0.86
C SER A 35 28.79 12.43 1.02
N ARG A 36 27.90 12.69 0.04
CA ARG A 36 26.62 11.96 -0.21
C ARG A 36 25.87 12.61 -1.38
N GLY A 37 25.44 11.78 -2.35
CA GLY A 37 24.36 11.98 -3.33
C GLY A 37 24.22 13.36 -4.00
N ALA A 38 24.49 13.44 -5.30
CA ALA A 38 24.26 14.63 -6.11
C ALA A 38 22.78 15.10 -6.07
N SER A 39 22.49 16.11 -5.24
CA SER A 39 21.19 16.78 -5.16
C SER A 39 21.16 17.97 -6.12
N GLY A 40 20.81 17.71 -7.39
CA GLY A 40 20.45 18.75 -8.35
C GLY A 40 18.93 18.80 -8.54
N GLY A 41 18.32 19.99 -8.46
CA GLY A 41 16.93 20.17 -8.87
C GLY A 41 16.76 20.02 -10.39
N VAL A 42 15.52 19.89 -10.86
CA VAL A 42 15.25 19.89 -12.30
C VAL A 42 15.47 21.32 -12.84
N PRO A 43 16.40 21.54 -13.79
CA PRO A 43 16.66 22.86 -14.34
C PRO A 43 15.39 23.50 -14.91
N GLY A 44 15.13 24.76 -14.55
CA GLY A 44 13.93 25.49 -14.96
C GLY A 44 12.66 25.20 -14.15
N VAL A 45 12.69 24.29 -13.16
CA VAL A 45 11.54 24.00 -12.29
C VAL A 45 11.93 24.19 -10.82
N ALA A 46 11.66 25.37 -10.28
CA ALA A 46 11.99 25.74 -8.91
C ALA A 46 11.29 24.84 -7.87
N GLY A 47 12.00 24.54 -6.78
CA GLY A 47 11.47 23.71 -5.70
C GLY A 47 11.35 22.22 -6.06
N THR A 48 12.21 21.70 -6.94
CA THR A 48 12.29 20.28 -7.26
C THR A 48 13.62 19.66 -6.86
N LEU A 49 13.62 18.36 -6.58
CA LEU A 49 14.80 17.53 -6.37
C LEU A 49 14.71 16.31 -7.29
N LEU A 50 15.80 15.99 -8.00
CA LEU A 50 15.88 14.82 -8.87
C LEU A 50 16.79 13.76 -8.24
N PHE A 51 16.25 12.57 -8.01
CA PHE A 51 16.95 11.38 -7.53
C PHE A 51 17.05 10.36 -8.66
N HIS A 52 18.18 9.66 -8.75
CA HIS A 52 18.45 8.77 -9.87
C HIS A 52 18.93 7.38 -9.41
N ALA A 53 18.39 6.32 -10.02
CA ALA A 53 18.69 4.94 -9.69
C ALA A 53 18.95 4.10 -10.96
N GLY A 54 20.16 3.53 -11.07
CA GLY A 54 20.59 2.77 -12.25
C GLY A 54 20.93 3.63 -13.46
N THR A 55 21.33 4.89 -13.26
CA THR A 55 21.79 5.82 -14.30
C THR A 55 23.18 6.34 -13.96
N GLN A 56 23.95 6.76 -14.96
CA GLN A 56 25.31 7.29 -14.81
C GLN A 56 25.47 8.58 -15.62
N LEU A 57 26.26 9.52 -15.09
CA LEU A 57 26.72 10.68 -15.85
C LEU A 57 28.00 10.28 -16.60
N GLU A 58 27.96 10.35 -17.92
CA GLU A 58 29.12 10.11 -18.77
C GLU A 58 29.69 11.45 -19.25
N SER A 59 31.01 11.62 -19.13
CA SER A 59 31.70 12.81 -19.64
C SER A 59 31.68 12.82 -21.16
N ASP A 60 31.11 13.86 -21.76
CA ASP A 60 30.97 13.94 -23.21
C ASP A 60 32.12 14.78 -23.79
N SER A 61 33.28 14.15 -23.99
CA SER A 61 34.51 14.80 -24.48
C SER A 61 34.41 15.29 -25.94
N ALA A 62 33.33 14.95 -26.65
CA ALA A 62 33.03 15.36 -28.02
C ALA A 62 31.85 16.36 -28.13
N SER A 63 31.32 16.86 -27.00
CA SER A 63 30.25 17.86 -27.01
C SER A 63 30.75 19.18 -27.65
N ALA A 64 30.07 19.62 -28.71
CA ALA A 64 30.33 20.91 -29.37
C ALA A 64 30.00 22.13 -28.48
N ASP A 65 29.46 21.91 -27.29
CA ASP A 65 29.08 22.94 -26.32
C ASP A 65 29.95 22.81 -25.05
N PRO A 66 30.93 23.72 -24.86
CA PRO A 66 31.81 23.71 -23.68
C PRO A 66 31.08 23.99 -22.35
N ALA A 67 29.78 24.31 -22.37
CA ALA A 67 28.96 24.48 -21.17
C ALA A 67 28.24 23.19 -20.71
N ARG A 68 28.39 22.05 -21.42
CA ARG A 68 27.71 20.77 -21.13
C ARG A 68 28.69 19.61 -20.98
N PRO A 69 29.29 19.42 -19.78
CA PRO A 69 30.35 18.44 -19.60
C PRO A 69 29.87 16.98 -19.43
N PHE A 70 28.56 16.72 -19.28
CA PHE A 70 28.06 15.37 -18.99
C PHE A 70 26.70 15.07 -19.64
N THR A 71 26.52 13.81 -20.07
CA THR A 71 25.25 13.24 -20.55
C THR A 71 24.77 12.18 -19.57
N LEU A 72 23.51 12.26 -19.12
CA LEU A 72 22.91 11.24 -18.26
C LEU A 72 22.49 10.02 -19.10
N ARG A 73 22.96 8.83 -18.74
CA ARG A 73 22.68 7.57 -19.44
C ARG A 73 22.23 6.47 -18.49
N THR A 74 21.61 5.44 -19.04
CA THR A 74 21.23 4.22 -18.30
C THR A 74 22.44 3.33 -17.98
N SER A 75 22.51 2.80 -16.76
CA SER A 75 23.57 1.91 -16.25
C SER A 75 22.94 0.67 -15.58
N GLY A 76 22.23 -0.13 -16.38
CA GLY A 76 21.55 -1.36 -15.95
C GLY A 76 20.14 -1.15 -15.38
N GLY A 77 19.83 0.05 -14.88
CA GLY A 77 18.47 0.49 -14.49
C GLY A 77 18.01 1.72 -15.27
N ARG A 78 16.77 2.16 -15.00
CA ARG A 78 16.13 3.28 -15.73
C ARG A 78 15.04 3.94 -14.89
N VAL A 79 15.32 4.15 -13.61
CA VAL A 79 14.38 4.73 -12.64
C VAL A 79 14.86 6.12 -12.21
N LEU A 80 13.98 7.11 -12.33
CA LEU A 80 14.20 8.49 -11.88
C LEU A 80 13.06 8.89 -10.96
N ALA A 81 13.36 9.59 -9.86
CA ALA A 81 12.36 10.16 -8.97
C ALA A 81 12.51 11.68 -8.91
N VAL A 82 11.40 12.39 -9.09
CA VAL A 82 11.31 13.84 -8.91
C VAL A 82 10.47 14.13 -7.68
N THR A 83 11.03 14.87 -6.73
CA THR A 83 10.33 15.37 -5.54
C THR A 83 10.06 16.86 -5.74
N GLY A 84 8.80 17.28 -5.61
CA GLY A 84 8.42 18.68 -5.57
C GLY A 84 8.21 19.13 -4.13
N ILE A 85 8.71 20.31 -3.79
CA ILE A 85 8.61 20.93 -2.46
C ILE A 85 7.78 22.19 -2.64
N GLY A 86 6.71 22.34 -1.86
CA GLY A 86 5.80 23.48 -1.89
C GLY A 86 5.23 23.77 -0.51
N ALA A 87 4.70 24.98 -0.32
CA ALA A 87 4.03 25.38 0.94
C ALA A 87 2.68 24.66 1.14
N THR A 88 2.09 24.14 0.06
CA THR A 88 0.88 23.31 0.04
C THR A 88 1.15 22.01 -0.71
N ILE A 89 0.31 21.00 -0.50
CA ILE A 89 0.39 19.72 -1.24
C ILE A 89 0.20 19.96 -2.74
N ASP A 90 -0.72 20.84 -3.14
CA ASP A 90 -0.96 21.17 -4.56
C ASP A 90 0.27 21.81 -5.20
N ALA A 91 0.88 22.80 -4.53
CA ALA A 91 2.10 23.44 -5.01
C ALA A 91 3.27 22.44 -5.09
N ALA A 92 3.37 21.49 -4.14
CA ALA A 92 4.38 20.44 -4.18
C ALA A 92 4.14 19.47 -5.35
N LEU A 93 2.87 19.10 -5.61
CA LEU A 93 2.49 18.22 -6.71
C LEU A 93 2.71 18.86 -8.08
N GLU A 94 2.27 20.10 -8.28
CA GLU A 94 2.50 20.86 -9.52
C GLU A 94 3.98 20.90 -9.86
N ARG A 95 4.84 21.23 -8.88
CA ARG A 95 6.29 21.24 -9.05
C ARG A 95 6.85 19.86 -9.37
N ALA A 96 6.40 18.81 -8.68
CA ALA A 96 6.86 17.44 -8.92
C ALA A 96 6.50 16.96 -10.33
N TYR A 97 5.28 17.26 -10.82
CA TYR A 97 4.84 16.88 -12.15
C TYR A 97 5.46 17.73 -13.25
N ALA A 98 5.66 19.03 -13.03
CA ALA A 98 6.41 19.90 -13.94
C ALA A 98 7.87 19.42 -14.08
N GLY A 99 8.52 19.08 -12.96
CA GLY A 99 9.87 18.52 -12.98
C GLY A 99 9.91 17.16 -13.68
N MET A 100 8.89 16.32 -13.49
CA MET A 100 8.78 15.06 -14.21
C MET A 100 8.55 15.26 -15.71
N ALA A 101 7.81 16.27 -16.14
CA ALA A 101 7.57 16.57 -17.56
C ALA A 101 8.86 16.96 -18.31
N ALA A 102 9.82 17.58 -17.62
CA ALA A 102 11.12 17.93 -18.20
C ALA A 102 12.03 16.72 -18.45
N VAL A 103 11.80 15.57 -17.81
CA VAL A 103 12.59 14.34 -17.98
C VAL A 103 12.09 13.52 -19.17
N SER A 104 12.97 13.04 -20.04
CA SER A 104 12.61 12.19 -21.19
C SER A 104 13.62 11.07 -21.42
N PHE A 105 13.12 9.85 -21.62
CA PHE A 105 13.90 8.70 -22.05
C PHE A 105 13.01 7.65 -22.72
N GLN A 106 13.59 6.78 -23.54
CA GLN A 106 12.83 5.80 -24.32
C GLN A 106 11.98 4.90 -23.41
N GLY A 107 10.69 4.78 -23.73
CA GLY A 107 9.73 3.96 -22.97
C GLY A 107 9.35 4.50 -21.60
N LYS A 108 9.65 5.77 -21.29
CA LYS A 108 9.30 6.40 -20.00
C LYS A 108 7.82 6.23 -19.67
N ALA A 109 7.55 5.63 -18.53
CA ALA A 109 6.28 5.57 -17.84
C ALA A 109 6.48 6.11 -16.42
N PHE A 110 5.50 6.78 -15.84
CA PHE A 110 5.61 7.27 -14.47
C PHE A 110 4.25 7.28 -13.81
N ARG A 111 4.24 7.13 -12.48
CA ARG A 111 3.01 7.15 -11.70
C ARG A 111 2.44 8.57 -11.62
N ARG A 112 1.22 8.74 -12.12
CA ARG A 112 0.52 10.04 -12.20
C ARG A 112 -0.41 10.32 -11.02
N ASP A 113 -0.45 9.40 -10.06
CA ASP A 113 -1.37 9.38 -8.94
C ASP A 113 -0.75 9.69 -7.57
N ILE A 114 0.58 9.83 -7.50
CA ILE A 114 1.30 10.06 -6.25
C ILE A 114 0.87 11.39 -5.64
N GLY A 115 0.36 11.35 -4.40
CA GLY A 115 -0.02 12.50 -3.59
C GLY A 115 -1.36 13.16 -3.95
N ARG A 116 -1.99 12.79 -5.07
CA ARG A 116 -3.31 13.33 -5.49
C ARG A 116 -4.48 12.82 -4.65
N SER A 117 -4.32 11.69 -3.96
CA SER A 117 -5.29 11.14 -3.00
C SER A 117 -5.40 11.93 -1.69
N TYR A 118 -4.54 12.93 -1.47
CA TYR A 118 -4.56 13.79 -0.28
C TYR A 118 -5.40 15.07 -0.43
N HIS A 119 -6.07 15.27 -1.56
CA HIS A 119 -7.11 16.30 -1.69
C HIS A 119 -8.31 15.88 -0.81
N ARG A 120 -8.34 16.39 0.42
CA ARG A 120 -9.29 15.99 1.46
C ARG A 120 -10.57 16.82 1.34
N PRO A 121 -11.77 16.23 1.55
CA PRO A 121 -12.92 16.98 2.00
C PRO A 121 -12.58 17.60 3.37
N ARG A 122 -12.92 18.88 3.54
CA ARG A 122 -12.75 19.59 4.82
C ARG A 122 -13.60 18.88 5.88
N PRO A 123 -13.05 18.56 7.07
CA PRO A 123 -13.86 18.01 8.14
C PRO A 123 -15.01 18.98 8.43
N HIS A 124 -16.26 18.48 8.44
CA HIS A 124 -17.51 19.23 8.70
C HIS A 124 -18.17 19.99 7.54
N GLU A 125 -17.73 19.82 6.28
CA GLU A 125 -18.42 20.40 5.12
C GLU A 125 -19.13 19.32 4.28
N PRO A 126 -20.31 19.62 3.67
CA PRO A 126 -20.99 18.71 2.75
C PRO A 126 -20.10 18.31 1.57
N LEU A 127 -20.25 17.07 1.10
CA LEU A 127 -19.49 16.57 -0.04
C LEU A 127 -19.88 17.32 -1.33
N ARG A 128 -18.90 17.95 -1.98
CA ARG A 128 -19.14 18.73 -3.21
C ARG A 128 -19.07 17.84 -4.45
N VAL A 129 -20.17 17.75 -5.18
CA VAL A 129 -20.33 16.83 -6.30
C VAL A 129 -20.32 17.60 -7.62
N GLY A 130 -19.38 17.26 -8.50
CA GLY A 130 -19.45 17.60 -9.93
C GLY A 130 -20.16 16.50 -10.71
N VAL A 131 -20.92 16.85 -11.74
CA VAL A 131 -21.61 15.86 -12.57
C VAL A 131 -21.27 16.09 -14.03
N LEU A 132 -20.79 15.04 -14.70
CA LEU A 132 -20.64 15.01 -16.15
C LEU A 132 -21.76 14.15 -16.73
N GLY A 133 -22.60 14.71 -17.59
CA GLY A 133 -23.70 13.95 -18.19
C GLY A 133 -24.21 14.51 -19.50
N SER A 134 -24.68 13.62 -20.38
CA SER A 134 -25.05 13.96 -21.76
C SER A 134 -26.44 13.46 -22.16
N THR A 135 -27.17 12.88 -21.19
CA THR A 135 -28.52 12.31 -21.35
C THR A 135 -29.57 13.15 -20.60
N ASN A 136 -30.75 12.57 -20.35
CA ASN A 136 -31.80 13.18 -19.55
C ASN A 136 -31.47 13.24 -18.05
N GLY A 137 -30.44 12.53 -17.56
CA GLY A 137 -29.99 12.58 -16.16
C GLY A 137 -31.02 12.08 -15.14
N THR A 138 -31.51 10.85 -15.31
CA THR A 138 -32.38 10.17 -14.32
C THR A 138 -31.67 10.00 -12.98
N ASP A 139 -30.40 9.60 -12.99
CA ASP A 139 -29.63 9.38 -11.75
C ASP A 139 -29.34 10.68 -11.01
N LEU A 140 -29.16 11.79 -11.74
CA LEU A 140 -29.03 13.11 -11.13
C LEU A 140 -30.28 13.44 -10.30
N ALA A 141 -31.48 13.09 -10.77
CA ALA A 141 -32.70 13.34 -10.02
C ALA A 141 -32.74 12.52 -8.72
N ALA A 142 -32.25 11.28 -8.73
CA ALA A 142 -32.15 10.46 -7.53
C ALA A 142 -31.14 11.01 -6.52
N VAL A 143 -29.96 11.44 -6.97
CA VAL A 143 -28.94 12.07 -6.11
C VAL A 143 -29.47 13.35 -5.48
N LEU A 144 -30.10 14.23 -6.27
CA LEU A 144 -30.72 15.46 -5.77
C LEU A 144 -31.85 15.17 -4.78
N GLY A 145 -32.67 14.15 -5.06
CA GLY A 145 -33.72 13.71 -4.15
C GLY A 145 -33.18 13.17 -2.82
N ALA A 146 -32.02 12.51 -2.84
CA ALA A 146 -31.38 12.03 -1.62
C ALA A 146 -30.78 13.19 -0.79
N ILE A 147 -30.28 14.24 -1.45
CA ILE A 147 -29.76 15.46 -0.81
C ILE A 147 -30.89 16.28 -0.17
N ASP A 148 -31.94 16.60 -0.93
CA ASP A 148 -33.08 17.40 -0.43
C ASP A 148 -34.02 16.61 0.48
N GLY A 149 -33.84 15.30 0.53
CA GLY A 149 -34.57 14.39 1.36
C GLY A 149 -35.95 13.99 0.83
N THR A 150 -36.25 14.21 -0.45
CA THR A 150 -37.45 13.68 -1.12
C THR A 150 -37.32 12.21 -1.53
N LEU A 151 -36.10 11.69 -1.64
CA LEU A 151 -35.80 10.27 -1.81
C LEU A 151 -35.11 9.73 -0.54
N ARG A 152 -35.64 8.67 0.05
CA ARG A 152 -34.98 7.91 1.13
C ARG A 152 -34.45 6.60 0.55
N VAL A 153 -33.15 6.39 0.66
CA VAL A 153 -32.49 5.14 0.30
C VAL A 153 -32.11 4.43 1.59
N ARG A 154 -32.63 3.21 1.81
CA ARG A 154 -32.40 2.38 3.01
C ARG A 154 -32.80 3.03 4.34
N ASP A 155 -33.80 3.92 4.33
CA ASP A 155 -34.25 4.69 5.51
C ASP A 155 -33.15 5.51 6.21
N LEU A 156 -32.08 5.85 5.49
CA LEU A 156 -30.99 6.66 5.99
C LEU A 156 -31.31 8.18 5.93
N PRO A 157 -30.70 9.02 6.78
CA PRO A 157 -30.89 10.47 6.77
C PRO A 157 -30.46 11.07 5.42
N PRO A 158 -30.94 12.27 5.02
CA PRO A 158 -30.53 12.92 3.77
C PRO A 158 -29.02 12.90 3.53
N LEU A 159 -28.62 12.81 2.26
CA LEU A 159 -27.22 12.77 1.86
C LEU A 159 -26.57 14.13 2.14
N ASP A 160 -25.49 14.17 2.93
CA ASP A 160 -24.77 15.40 3.29
C ASP A 160 -23.85 15.88 2.16
N ALA A 161 -24.44 16.23 1.02
CA ALA A 161 -23.73 16.59 -0.21
C ALA A 161 -24.40 17.76 -0.91
N SER A 162 -23.65 18.47 -1.75
CA SER A 162 -24.14 19.51 -2.64
C SER A 162 -23.66 19.23 -4.06
N VAL A 163 -24.48 19.53 -5.07
CA VAL A 163 -24.05 19.46 -6.47
C VAL A 163 -23.59 20.85 -6.90
N GLU A 164 -22.30 21.00 -7.14
CA GLU A 164 -21.68 22.31 -7.41
C GLU A 164 -21.73 22.68 -8.90
N VAL A 165 -21.73 21.69 -9.79
CA VAL A 165 -21.75 21.91 -11.23
C VAL A 165 -22.25 20.69 -11.98
N VAL A 166 -23.02 20.92 -13.05
CA VAL A 166 -23.39 19.92 -14.04
C VAL A 166 -22.84 20.34 -15.40
N ILE A 167 -22.02 19.50 -15.99
CA ILE A 167 -21.32 19.75 -17.25
C ILE A 167 -21.79 18.74 -18.30
N SER A 168 -22.09 19.22 -19.49
CA SER A 168 -22.45 18.39 -20.64
C SER A 168 -21.67 18.81 -21.87
N ASN A 169 -21.35 17.85 -22.74
CA ASN A 169 -20.81 18.14 -24.07
C ASN A 169 -21.91 18.55 -25.08
N ARG A 170 -23.18 18.33 -24.73
CA ARG A 170 -24.37 18.63 -25.53
C ARG A 170 -25.17 19.75 -24.88
N SER A 171 -25.40 20.84 -25.61
CA SER A 171 -26.17 22.00 -25.13
C SER A 171 -27.63 21.68 -24.81
N GLY A 172 -28.23 20.75 -25.54
CA GLY A 172 -29.61 20.28 -25.36
C GLY A 172 -29.75 19.01 -24.53
N ALA A 173 -28.79 18.66 -23.68
CA ALA A 173 -28.94 17.52 -22.77
C ALA A 173 -29.91 17.88 -21.64
N GLY A 174 -30.96 17.07 -21.44
CA GLY A 174 -31.99 17.33 -20.42
C GLY A 174 -31.45 17.40 -18.98
N ILE A 175 -30.27 16.82 -18.72
CA ILE A 175 -29.57 16.95 -17.44
C ILE A 175 -29.20 18.42 -17.11
N LEU A 176 -28.90 19.24 -18.12
CA LEU A 176 -28.62 20.66 -17.90
C LEU A 176 -29.88 21.43 -17.49
N ASP A 177 -31.03 21.09 -18.07
CA ASP A 177 -32.30 21.73 -17.71
C ASP A 177 -32.72 21.37 -16.29
N LYS A 178 -32.50 20.11 -15.87
CA LYS A 178 -32.69 19.67 -14.48
C LYS A 178 -31.80 20.44 -13.50
N ALA A 179 -30.53 20.66 -13.87
CA ALA A 179 -29.60 21.44 -13.05
C ALA A 179 -30.07 22.90 -12.91
N ARG A 180 -30.42 23.56 -14.03
CA ARG A 180 -30.95 24.93 -14.03
C ARG A 180 -32.21 25.09 -13.20
N ALA A 181 -33.14 24.12 -13.28
CA ALA A 181 -34.38 24.13 -12.50
C ALA A 181 -34.14 24.09 -10.97
N ARG A 182 -32.96 23.64 -10.53
CA ARG A 182 -32.55 23.57 -9.13
C ARG A 182 -31.53 24.67 -8.76
N GLY A 183 -31.25 25.62 -9.64
CA GLY A 183 -30.27 26.68 -9.42
C GLY A 183 -28.81 26.22 -9.43
N ILE A 184 -28.53 25.01 -9.94
CA ILE A 184 -27.18 24.46 -10.02
C ILE A 184 -26.50 24.96 -11.30
N PRO A 185 -25.23 25.39 -11.24
CA PRO A 185 -24.45 25.77 -12.43
C PRO A 185 -24.49 24.68 -13.51
N ALA A 186 -24.98 25.05 -14.70
CA ALA A 186 -25.16 24.15 -15.83
C ALA A 186 -24.29 24.60 -17.01
N LEU A 187 -23.14 23.94 -17.20
CA LEU A 187 -22.13 24.32 -18.17
C LEU A 187 -22.19 23.46 -19.43
N HIS A 188 -22.24 24.10 -20.59
CA HIS A 188 -22.04 23.43 -21.87
C HIS A 188 -20.57 23.54 -22.26
N VAL A 189 -19.86 22.41 -22.26
CA VAL A 189 -18.45 22.32 -22.64
C VAL A 189 -18.35 21.43 -23.88
N PRO A 190 -18.54 21.97 -25.10
CA PRO A 190 -18.51 21.19 -26.33
C PRO A 190 -17.08 20.79 -26.71
N ARG A 191 -16.96 19.68 -27.44
CA ARG A 191 -15.75 19.42 -28.22
C ARG A 191 -15.69 20.40 -29.38
N VAL A 192 -14.54 21.04 -29.57
CA VAL A 192 -14.31 21.94 -30.71
C VAL A 192 -13.50 21.24 -31.79
N ARG A 193 -13.68 21.66 -33.04
CA ARG A 193 -12.84 21.21 -34.16
C ARG A 193 -11.58 22.08 -34.22
N VAL A 194 -10.45 21.44 -34.51
CA VAL A 194 -9.15 22.13 -34.64
C VAL A 194 -9.18 23.12 -35.81
N SER A 195 -9.95 22.81 -36.85
CA SER A 195 -10.22 23.68 -37.99
C SER A 195 -11.64 23.45 -38.52
N PRO A 196 -12.22 24.40 -39.29
CA PRO A 196 -13.53 24.20 -39.92
C PRO A 196 -13.54 22.92 -40.78
N GLY A 197 -14.44 21.98 -40.47
CA GLY A 197 -14.51 20.67 -41.14
C GLY A 197 -13.42 19.65 -40.74
N GLY A 198 -12.42 20.06 -39.97
CA GLY A 198 -11.32 19.20 -39.49
C GLY A 198 -11.71 18.31 -38.31
N PRO A 199 -10.77 17.48 -37.80
CA PRO A 199 -11.02 16.62 -36.64
C PRO A 199 -11.35 17.44 -35.38
N PHE A 200 -12.04 16.81 -34.44
CA PHE A 200 -12.17 17.35 -33.10
C PHE A 200 -10.81 17.44 -32.41
N GLU A 201 -10.71 18.36 -31.46
CA GLU A 201 -9.58 18.44 -30.52
C GLU A 201 -9.31 17.07 -29.88
N SER A 202 -8.06 16.88 -29.46
CA SER A 202 -7.62 15.66 -28.78
C SER A 202 -8.43 15.43 -27.51
N ARG A 203 -8.47 14.17 -27.05
CA ARG A 203 -9.14 13.81 -25.80
C ARG A 203 -8.51 14.56 -24.62
N GLU A 204 -7.19 14.75 -24.64
CA GLU A 204 -6.43 15.46 -23.63
C GLU A 204 -6.75 16.96 -23.61
N GLU A 205 -6.88 17.61 -24.78
CA GLU A 205 -7.29 19.01 -24.89
C GLU A 205 -8.72 19.22 -24.36
N TYR A 206 -9.64 18.35 -24.77
CA TYR A 206 -10.99 18.36 -24.23
C TYR A 206 -11.00 18.10 -22.72
N GLY A 207 -10.16 17.17 -22.26
CA GLY A 207 -9.98 16.85 -20.85
C GLY A 207 -9.52 18.05 -20.02
N ARG A 208 -8.66 18.92 -20.55
CA ARG A 208 -8.27 20.17 -19.84
C ARG A 208 -9.46 21.08 -19.62
N LYS A 209 -10.34 21.24 -20.61
CA LYS A 209 -11.57 22.04 -20.46
C LYS A 209 -12.49 21.49 -19.38
N LEU A 210 -12.60 20.16 -19.30
CA LEU A 210 -13.38 19.51 -18.24
C LEU A 210 -12.75 19.72 -16.86
N ILE A 211 -11.41 19.60 -16.76
CA ILE A 211 -10.67 19.88 -15.53
C ILE A 211 -10.87 21.33 -15.10
N ASP A 212 -10.68 22.30 -16.00
CA ASP A 212 -10.85 23.72 -15.69
C ASP A 212 -12.28 24.03 -15.20
N ALA A 213 -13.28 23.43 -15.83
CA ALA A 213 -14.68 23.58 -15.45
C ALA A 213 -15.01 22.93 -14.09
N LEU A 214 -14.42 21.78 -13.78
CA LEU A 214 -14.63 21.09 -12.50
C LEU A 214 -13.82 21.76 -11.35
N ASP A 215 -12.57 22.14 -11.60
CA ASP A 215 -11.70 22.81 -10.64
C ASP A 215 -12.20 24.22 -10.29
N GLY A 216 -12.81 24.93 -11.25
CA GLY A 216 -13.47 26.21 -11.00
C GLY A 216 -14.62 26.15 -10.00
N HIS A 217 -15.12 24.95 -9.68
CA HIS A 217 -16.22 24.71 -8.73
C HIS A 217 -15.78 23.92 -7.49
N ASP A 218 -14.48 23.67 -7.32
CA ASP A 218 -13.89 23.00 -6.15
C ASP A 218 -14.63 21.69 -5.77
N VAL A 219 -14.90 20.86 -6.78
CA VAL A 219 -15.61 19.59 -6.59
C VAL A 219 -14.75 18.58 -5.83
N ASP A 220 -15.37 17.79 -4.95
CA ASP A 220 -14.74 16.72 -4.17
C ASP A 220 -14.84 15.36 -4.89
N VAL A 221 -15.95 15.08 -5.56
CA VAL A 221 -16.20 13.86 -6.35
C VAL A 221 -16.93 14.20 -7.65
N VAL A 222 -16.72 13.42 -8.69
CA VAL A 222 -17.31 13.57 -10.02
C VAL A 222 -18.19 12.36 -10.31
N LEU A 223 -19.44 12.58 -10.72
CA LEU A 223 -20.34 11.52 -11.19
C LEU A 223 -20.44 11.54 -12.71
N LEU A 224 -20.32 10.37 -13.32
CA LEU A 224 -20.63 10.16 -14.73
C LEU A 224 -22.07 9.67 -14.85
N VAL A 225 -22.96 10.59 -15.22
CA VAL A 225 -24.40 10.32 -15.38
C VAL A 225 -24.71 10.31 -16.88
N GLY A 226 -24.43 9.18 -17.53
CA GLY A 226 -24.60 9.03 -18.98
C GLY A 226 -23.81 10.07 -19.78
N PHE A 227 -22.52 10.25 -19.48
CA PHE A 227 -21.69 11.23 -20.18
C PHE A 227 -21.40 10.84 -21.65
N MET A 228 -21.52 9.55 -21.99
CA MET A 228 -21.34 9.01 -23.35
C MET A 228 -19.99 9.35 -23.99
N GLN A 229 -18.97 9.67 -23.19
CA GLN A 229 -17.62 9.98 -23.64
C GLN A 229 -16.62 9.26 -22.76
N ILE A 230 -15.58 8.69 -23.37
CA ILE A 230 -14.47 8.09 -22.64
C ILE A 230 -13.54 9.21 -22.15
N LEU A 231 -13.45 9.38 -20.83
CA LEU A 231 -12.59 10.38 -20.22
C LEU A 231 -11.12 10.17 -20.60
N ALA A 232 -10.42 11.24 -20.87
CA ALA A 232 -8.99 11.21 -21.17
C ALA A 232 -8.17 10.90 -19.91
N GLY A 233 -7.01 10.27 -20.08
CA GLY A 233 -6.12 9.94 -18.95
C GLY A 233 -5.81 11.13 -18.04
N ASN A 234 -5.67 12.35 -18.56
CA ASN A 234 -5.44 13.53 -17.72
C ASN A 234 -6.60 13.87 -16.77
N VAL A 235 -7.85 13.63 -17.16
CA VAL A 235 -9.03 13.81 -16.29
C VAL A 235 -9.05 12.73 -15.22
N CYS A 236 -8.89 11.47 -15.64
CA CYS A 236 -8.82 10.32 -14.73
C CYS A 236 -7.66 10.45 -13.73
N ASP A 237 -6.53 11.01 -14.14
CA ASP A 237 -5.38 11.29 -13.28
C ASP A 237 -5.67 12.46 -12.31
N ARG A 238 -6.32 13.54 -12.77
CA ARG A 238 -6.66 14.71 -11.92
C ARG A 238 -7.63 14.35 -10.80
N TYR A 239 -8.63 13.55 -11.12
CA TYR A 239 -9.69 13.10 -10.20
C TYR A 239 -9.57 11.62 -9.86
N LYS A 240 -8.35 11.07 -9.81
CA LYS A 240 -8.16 9.64 -9.55
C LYS A 240 -8.80 9.25 -8.22
N TRP A 241 -9.60 8.17 -8.23
CA TRP A 241 -10.41 7.72 -7.08
C TRP A 241 -11.52 8.69 -6.66
N ARG A 242 -11.88 9.61 -7.55
CA ARG A 242 -12.90 10.64 -7.32
C ARG A 242 -13.88 10.73 -8.49
N ILE A 243 -13.82 9.82 -9.47
CA ILE A 243 -14.79 9.74 -10.56
C ILE A 243 -15.58 8.45 -10.42
N LEU A 244 -16.89 8.56 -10.23
CA LEU A 244 -17.80 7.42 -10.10
C LEU A 244 -18.63 7.30 -11.37
N ASN A 245 -18.70 6.11 -11.93
CA ASN A 245 -19.54 5.76 -13.07
C ASN A 245 -20.49 4.63 -12.69
N VAL A 246 -21.67 4.60 -13.28
CA VAL A 246 -22.60 3.47 -13.17
C VAL A 246 -22.63 2.71 -14.50
N HIS A 247 -22.49 1.40 -14.42
CA HIS A 247 -22.64 0.48 -15.54
C HIS A 247 -23.93 -0.34 -15.38
N PRO A 248 -24.77 -0.51 -16.43
CA PRO A 248 -26.08 -1.18 -16.36
C PRO A 248 -25.98 -2.72 -16.35
N SER A 249 -24.95 -3.27 -15.69
CA SER A 249 -24.79 -4.70 -15.44
C SER A 249 -24.07 -4.95 -14.10
N LEU A 250 -23.97 -6.22 -13.72
CA LEU A 250 -23.13 -6.68 -12.61
C LEU A 250 -21.69 -6.94 -13.11
N LEU A 251 -20.86 -5.90 -13.16
CA LEU A 251 -19.45 -6.04 -13.57
C LEU A 251 -18.73 -7.12 -12.73
N PRO A 252 -17.80 -7.89 -13.33
CA PRO A 252 -17.25 -7.74 -14.69
C PRO A 252 -18.11 -8.32 -15.83
N ALA A 253 -19.30 -8.87 -15.55
CA ALA A 253 -20.17 -9.41 -16.59
C ALA A 253 -20.70 -8.28 -17.50
N HIS A 254 -20.74 -8.54 -18.81
CA HIS A 254 -21.21 -7.61 -19.85
C HIS A 254 -20.50 -6.24 -19.85
N ALA A 255 -19.24 -6.20 -19.42
CA ALA A 255 -18.44 -4.97 -19.42
C ALA A 255 -18.24 -4.42 -20.84
N GLY A 256 -18.25 -3.09 -20.99
CA GLY A 256 -18.06 -2.42 -22.27
C GLY A 256 -19.30 -2.39 -23.18
N GLY A 257 -20.40 -3.03 -22.78
CA GLY A 257 -21.68 -2.88 -23.44
C GLY A 257 -22.31 -1.52 -23.15
N MET A 258 -23.22 -1.08 -24.01
CA MET A 258 -23.90 0.22 -23.85
C MET A 258 -25.42 0.06 -23.82
N ASP A 259 -26.05 0.74 -22.86
CA ASP A 259 -27.49 0.99 -22.85
C ASP A 259 -28.33 -0.30 -23.02
N THR A 260 -29.19 -0.35 -24.04
CA THR A 260 -30.16 -1.44 -24.22
C THR A 260 -29.50 -2.75 -24.68
N ASP A 261 -28.31 -2.67 -25.29
CA ASP A 261 -27.60 -3.84 -25.82
C ASP A 261 -27.14 -4.77 -24.68
N VAL A 262 -26.71 -4.20 -23.55
CA VAL A 262 -26.35 -4.97 -22.33
C VAL A 262 -27.52 -5.82 -21.85
N HIS A 263 -28.72 -5.27 -21.85
CA HIS A 263 -29.91 -5.98 -21.39
C HIS A 263 -30.34 -7.08 -22.38
N ALA A 264 -30.14 -6.84 -23.68
CA ALA A 264 -30.35 -7.87 -24.70
C ALA A 264 -29.34 -9.02 -24.55
N GLU A 265 -28.07 -8.73 -24.25
CA GLU A 265 -27.02 -9.72 -24.00
C GLU A 265 -27.31 -10.57 -22.74
N VAL A 266 -27.73 -9.93 -21.64
CA VAL A 266 -28.16 -10.61 -20.41
C VAL A 266 -29.30 -11.60 -20.68
N LEU A 267 -30.31 -11.19 -21.45
CA LEU A 267 -31.44 -12.04 -21.82
C LEU A 267 -31.01 -13.18 -22.76
N ALA A 268 -30.14 -12.89 -23.73
CA ALA A 268 -29.61 -13.89 -24.67
C ALA A 268 -28.73 -14.93 -23.96
N ALA A 269 -27.99 -14.52 -22.94
CA ALA A 269 -27.20 -15.41 -22.09
C ALA A 269 -28.07 -16.29 -21.15
N GLY A 270 -29.37 -16.02 -21.05
CA GLY A 270 -30.30 -16.77 -20.20
C GLY A 270 -30.07 -16.54 -18.71
N GLU A 271 -29.53 -15.38 -18.34
CA GLU A 271 -29.27 -15.04 -16.95
C GLU A 271 -30.57 -14.89 -16.14
N THR A 272 -30.51 -15.26 -14.87
CA THR A 272 -31.66 -15.17 -13.95
C THR A 272 -31.61 -13.92 -13.07
N GLU A 273 -30.50 -13.17 -13.14
CA GLU A 273 -30.25 -11.97 -12.37
C GLU A 273 -29.48 -10.97 -13.23
N SER A 274 -29.75 -9.68 -13.02
CA SER A 274 -29.01 -8.56 -13.59
C SER A 274 -28.91 -7.45 -12.54
N GLY A 275 -28.48 -6.26 -12.93
CA GLY A 275 -28.36 -5.16 -12.00
C GLY A 275 -27.51 -4.02 -12.53
N CYS A 276 -27.05 -3.17 -11.62
CA CYS A 276 -26.12 -2.09 -11.94
C CYS A 276 -24.91 -2.13 -11.02
N THR A 277 -23.81 -1.57 -11.51
CA THR A 277 -22.54 -1.47 -10.78
C THR A 277 -22.05 -0.04 -10.79
N VAL A 278 -21.88 0.57 -9.61
CA VAL A 278 -21.13 1.82 -9.47
C VAL A 278 -19.66 1.50 -9.23
N HIS A 279 -18.78 2.05 -10.05
CA HIS A 279 -17.34 1.81 -10.03
C HIS A 279 -16.55 3.09 -10.27
N PHE A 280 -15.23 3.05 -10.01
CA PHE A 280 -14.39 4.17 -10.40
C PHE A 280 -14.17 4.20 -11.91
N ALA A 281 -14.31 5.38 -12.51
CA ALA A 281 -13.96 5.56 -13.91
C ALA A 281 -12.43 5.62 -14.06
N GLU A 282 -11.91 4.81 -14.98
CA GLU A 282 -10.53 4.87 -15.46
C GLU A 282 -10.52 5.22 -16.95
N GLU A 283 -9.32 5.43 -17.51
CA GLU A 283 -9.20 5.66 -18.96
C GLU A 283 -9.64 4.44 -19.77
N THR A 284 -9.43 3.24 -19.23
CA THR A 284 -9.99 2.00 -19.78
C THR A 284 -11.41 1.82 -19.28
N VAL A 285 -12.34 1.65 -20.22
CA VAL A 285 -13.79 1.51 -19.97
C VAL A 285 -14.06 0.33 -19.02
N ASP A 286 -14.90 0.56 -18.01
CA ASP A 286 -15.39 -0.42 -17.02
C ASP A 286 -14.33 -1.26 -16.29
N SER A 287 -13.09 -0.76 -16.24
CA SER A 287 -11.95 -1.48 -15.65
C SER A 287 -11.65 -1.11 -14.20
N GLY A 288 -12.18 0.01 -13.71
CA GLY A 288 -11.97 0.45 -12.34
C GLY A 288 -12.75 -0.38 -11.34
N PRO A 289 -12.32 -0.42 -10.06
CA PRO A 289 -12.97 -1.27 -9.06
C PRO A 289 -14.39 -0.80 -8.75
N TYR A 290 -15.28 -1.76 -8.54
CA TYR A 290 -16.66 -1.49 -8.19
C TYR A 290 -16.85 -1.26 -6.69
N LEU A 291 -17.67 -0.26 -6.36
CA LEU A 291 -18.02 0.14 -5.00
C LEU A 291 -19.34 -0.49 -4.56
N VAL A 292 -20.37 -0.35 -5.40
CA VAL A 292 -21.74 -0.73 -5.10
C VAL A 292 -22.28 -1.56 -6.26
N GLN A 293 -22.95 -2.66 -5.94
CA GLN A 293 -23.75 -3.40 -6.89
C GLN A 293 -25.16 -3.52 -6.33
N ARG A 294 -26.15 -3.30 -7.18
CA ARG A 294 -27.56 -3.57 -6.88
C ARG A 294 -28.09 -4.55 -7.89
N ARG A 295 -28.86 -5.52 -7.41
CA ARG A 295 -29.32 -6.67 -8.20
C ARG A 295 -30.82 -6.61 -8.37
N CYS A 296 -31.30 -7.09 -9.51
CA CYS A 296 -32.72 -7.36 -9.74
C CYS A 296 -32.88 -8.71 -10.46
N PRO A 297 -34.01 -9.40 -10.23
CA PRO A 297 -34.31 -10.62 -10.97
C PRO A 297 -34.49 -10.33 -12.46
N VAL A 298 -34.11 -11.29 -13.30
CA VAL A 298 -34.48 -11.38 -14.71
C VAL A 298 -35.59 -12.43 -14.83
N TYR A 299 -36.63 -12.15 -15.60
CA TYR A 299 -37.75 -13.03 -15.84
C TYR A 299 -37.73 -13.52 -17.31
N PRO A 300 -37.04 -14.62 -17.64
CA PRO A 300 -36.73 -15.00 -19.03
C PRO A 300 -37.94 -15.21 -19.95
N ARG A 301 -39.12 -15.44 -19.39
CA ARG A 301 -40.38 -15.65 -20.14
C ARG A 301 -41.24 -14.39 -20.28
N ARG A 302 -40.86 -13.29 -19.61
CA ARG A 302 -41.66 -12.06 -19.50
C ARG A 302 -40.88 -10.81 -19.90
N ASP A 303 -39.59 -10.78 -19.62
CA ASP A 303 -38.76 -9.61 -19.87
C ASP A 303 -38.36 -9.51 -21.34
N ASP A 304 -38.50 -8.31 -21.88
CA ASP A 304 -37.73 -7.83 -23.01
C ASP A 304 -36.62 -6.87 -22.52
N ALA A 305 -35.73 -6.45 -23.43
CA ALA A 305 -34.59 -5.60 -23.08
C ALA A 305 -35.04 -4.24 -22.49
N ALA A 306 -36.20 -3.71 -22.90
CA ALA A 306 -36.71 -2.43 -22.40
C ALA A 306 -37.26 -2.56 -20.97
N ALA A 307 -38.01 -3.62 -20.69
CA ALA A 307 -38.53 -3.90 -19.35
C ALA A 307 -37.40 -4.20 -18.35
N LEU A 308 -36.35 -4.90 -18.79
CA LEU A 308 -35.16 -5.12 -17.96
C LEU A 308 -34.38 -3.81 -17.73
N LYS A 309 -34.23 -2.99 -18.78
CA LYS A 309 -33.61 -1.66 -18.69
C LYS A 309 -34.28 -0.76 -17.67
N GLU A 310 -35.62 -0.64 -17.72
CA GLU A 310 -36.38 0.17 -16.77
C GLU A 310 -36.13 -0.28 -15.32
N ARG A 311 -36.08 -1.59 -15.10
CA ARG A 311 -35.81 -2.17 -13.78
C ARG A 311 -34.39 -1.90 -13.30
N VAL A 312 -33.38 -2.07 -14.16
CA VAL A 312 -31.98 -1.77 -13.82
C VAL A 312 -31.80 -0.27 -13.56
N GLN A 313 -32.37 0.59 -14.40
CA GLN A 313 -32.29 2.04 -14.28
C GLN A 313 -32.90 2.57 -12.97
N ALA A 314 -33.95 1.92 -12.45
CA ALA A 314 -34.48 2.23 -11.13
C ALA A 314 -33.47 2.00 -9.99
N LEU A 315 -32.49 1.11 -10.18
CA LEU A 315 -31.44 0.82 -9.19
C LEU A 315 -30.25 1.77 -9.27
N GLU A 316 -29.93 2.32 -10.45
CA GLU A 316 -28.74 3.12 -10.72
C GLU A 316 -28.64 4.36 -9.81
N GLY A 317 -29.73 5.12 -9.74
CA GLY A 317 -29.81 6.31 -8.88
C GLY A 317 -29.59 5.99 -7.40
N GLU A 318 -30.19 4.91 -6.89
CA GLU A 318 -29.97 4.48 -5.51
C GLU A 318 -28.56 3.94 -5.27
N ALA A 319 -27.95 3.30 -6.28
CA ALA A 319 -26.58 2.81 -6.21
C ALA A 319 -25.58 3.98 -6.10
N PHE A 320 -25.79 5.08 -6.82
CA PHE A 320 -24.99 6.30 -6.68
C PHE A 320 -25.10 6.89 -5.27
N VAL A 321 -26.31 6.93 -4.70
CA VAL A 321 -26.51 7.43 -3.33
C VAL A 321 -25.76 6.56 -2.31
N ASP A 322 -25.86 5.24 -2.41
CA ASP A 322 -25.09 4.31 -1.57
C ASP A 322 -23.57 4.53 -1.75
N ALA A 323 -23.10 4.74 -3.00
CA ALA A 323 -21.69 4.97 -3.28
C ALA A 323 -21.18 6.30 -2.72
N LEU A 324 -21.97 7.38 -2.77
CA LEU A 324 -21.62 8.68 -2.20
C LEU A 324 -21.58 8.62 -0.66
N ARG A 325 -22.49 7.88 -0.02
CA ARG A 325 -22.42 7.66 1.43
C ARG A 325 -21.17 6.89 1.83
N LEU A 326 -20.83 5.84 1.07
CA LEU A 326 -19.56 5.14 1.26
C LEU A 326 -18.40 6.12 1.09
N TYR A 327 -18.46 7.02 0.10
CA TYR A 327 -17.44 8.03 -0.14
C TYR A 327 -17.27 9.02 1.04
N GLN A 328 -18.37 9.41 1.69
CA GLN A 328 -18.38 10.26 2.89
C GLN A 328 -17.83 9.52 4.12
N ASP A 329 -18.20 8.25 4.29
CA ASP A 329 -17.71 7.38 5.35
C ASP A 329 -16.31 6.87 5.00
N ARG A 330 -15.29 7.62 5.43
CA ARG A 330 -13.86 7.32 5.19
C ARG A 330 -13.47 5.86 5.46
N ARG A 331 -14.11 5.22 6.44
CA ARG A 331 -13.82 3.84 6.84
C ARG A 331 -14.62 2.83 6.00
N GLY A 332 -15.88 3.15 5.71
CA GLY A 332 -16.73 2.40 4.78
C GLY A 332 -16.19 2.40 3.34
N PHE A 333 -15.72 3.54 2.85
CA PHE A 333 -15.06 3.72 1.55
C PHE A 333 -13.91 2.74 1.37
N LEU A 334 -12.94 2.80 2.29
CA LEU A 334 -11.72 2.01 2.22
C LEU A 334 -12.03 0.51 2.33
N THR A 335 -12.96 0.15 3.22
CA THR A 335 -13.41 -1.25 3.40
C THR A 335 -14.11 -1.79 2.15
N ALA A 336 -14.93 -0.98 1.47
CA ALA A 336 -15.61 -1.38 0.23
C ALA A 336 -14.65 -1.59 -0.94
N VAL A 337 -13.68 -0.68 -1.11
CA VAL A 337 -12.62 -0.79 -2.13
C VAL A 337 -11.75 -2.03 -1.91
N LEU A 338 -11.45 -2.37 -0.66
CA LEU A 338 -10.57 -3.50 -0.31
C LEU A 338 -11.28 -4.86 -0.36
N ARG A 339 -12.57 -4.95 0.02
CA ARG A 339 -13.33 -6.22 0.06
C ARG A 339 -13.70 -6.77 -1.32
N LYS A 340 -13.87 -5.91 -2.32
CA LYS A 340 -14.57 -6.27 -3.57
C LYS A 340 -13.67 -6.41 -4.80
N GLY A 341 -12.36 -6.55 -4.63
CA GLY A 341 -11.49 -7.12 -5.66
C GLY A 341 -10.41 -6.20 -6.20
N TYR A 342 -9.46 -5.80 -5.35
CA TYR A 342 -8.16 -5.32 -5.80
C TYR A 342 -7.03 -6.06 -5.05
N ALA A 343 -6.81 -7.31 -5.44
CA ALA A 343 -5.53 -8.00 -5.27
C ALA A 343 -4.51 -7.50 -6.31
N SER A 344 -4.39 -6.18 -6.51
CA SER A 344 -3.34 -5.59 -7.32
C SER A 344 -2.67 -4.45 -6.57
N SER A 345 -1.36 -4.33 -6.80
CA SER A 345 -0.30 -3.70 -6.02
C SER A 345 -0.43 -2.19 -5.72
N SER A 346 -1.57 -1.56 -5.97
CA SER A 346 -1.76 -0.11 -5.79
C SER A 346 -2.54 0.30 -4.52
N ALA A 347 -3.33 -0.60 -3.90
CA ALA A 347 -4.12 -0.28 -2.70
C ALA A 347 -3.32 -0.37 -1.38
N ALA A 348 -2.27 -1.20 -1.33
CA ALA A 348 -1.44 -1.38 -0.13
C ALA A 348 -0.71 -0.09 0.32
N GLY A 349 -0.38 0.79 -0.62
CA GLY A 349 0.23 2.09 -0.32
C GLY A 349 -0.72 3.11 0.34
N VAL A 350 -2.03 2.87 0.28
CA VAL A 350 -3.04 3.73 0.95
C VAL A 350 -3.25 3.27 2.40
N LEU A 351 -3.17 1.97 2.66
CA LEU A 351 -3.32 1.37 3.99
C LEU A 351 -2.14 1.64 4.93
N ALA A 352 -0.91 1.73 4.43
CA ALA A 352 0.26 2.00 5.26
C ALA A 352 0.26 3.40 5.90
N GLY A 353 -0.60 4.32 5.44
CA GLY A 353 -0.69 5.69 5.97
C GLY A 353 -1.88 5.97 6.88
N LEU A 354 -2.81 5.02 7.07
CA LEU A 354 -4.06 5.24 7.81
C LEU A 354 -4.41 3.98 8.60
N GLY A 355 -4.25 4.04 9.93
CA GLY A 355 -4.55 2.93 10.85
C GLY A 355 -5.90 2.26 10.57
N ALA A 356 -5.88 0.93 10.50
CA ALA A 356 -7.02 0.10 10.13
C ALA A 356 -8.10 0.08 11.21
N PRO A 357 -9.38 -0.08 10.83
CA PRO A 357 -10.14 -1.11 11.55
C PRO A 357 -11.26 -1.84 10.76
N GLY A 358 -11.07 -3.16 10.56
CA GLY A 358 -11.97 -4.30 10.86
C GLY A 358 -13.30 -4.54 10.11
N ILE A 359 -13.65 -5.85 9.96
CA ILE A 359 -14.94 -6.53 9.57
C ILE A 359 -14.97 -7.04 8.11
N VAL A 360 -15.27 -8.29 7.66
CA VAL A 360 -15.92 -9.59 8.09
C VAL A 360 -15.98 -10.55 6.84
N PRO A 361 -16.16 -11.89 6.98
CA PRO A 361 -16.08 -12.99 5.96
C PRO A 361 -17.36 -13.09 5.06
N PRO A 362 -17.67 -14.13 4.19
CA PRO A 362 -17.27 -15.56 4.19
C PRO A 362 -17.12 -16.35 2.83
N LEU A 363 -16.63 -17.61 2.96
CA LEU A 363 -16.94 -18.88 2.26
C LEU A 363 -16.44 -19.24 0.81
N ALA A 364 -15.44 -20.14 0.80
CA ALA A 364 -15.32 -21.49 0.16
C ALA A 364 -15.44 -21.76 -1.37
N ASP A 365 -14.31 -22.26 -1.92
CA ASP A 365 -14.03 -23.43 -2.81
C ASP A 365 -14.81 -23.69 -4.13
N PRO A 366 -14.17 -24.22 -5.22
CA PRO A 366 -13.38 -25.47 -5.16
C PRO A 366 -12.13 -25.63 -6.07
N ALA A 367 -11.28 -26.55 -5.61
CA ALA A 367 -10.32 -27.43 -6.29
C ALA A 367 -10.20 -27.48 -7.83
N SER A 368 -8.93 -27.48 -8.29
CA SER A 368 -8.25 -28.37 -9.26
C SER A 368 -7.06 -27.58 -9.85
N SER A 369 -5.86 -28.07 -10.08
CA SER A 369 -5.28 -29.40 -10.24
C SER A 369 -3.75 -29.24 -10.09
N ALA A 370 -3.13 -30.13 -9.32
CA ALA A 370 -1.69 -30.28 -9.25
C ALA A 370 -1.13 -31.02 -10.49
N ALA A 371 0.22 -30.99 -10.57
CA ALA A 371 1.14 -31.72 -11.46
C ALA A 371 1.61 -30.91 -12.68
N GLY A 372 2.91 -30.74 -12.95
CA GLY A 372 4.10 -31.30 -12.32
C GLY A 372 5.35 -30.83 -13.09
N ALA A 373 6.52 -31.04 -12.48
CA ALA A 373 7.81 -31.35 -13.12
C ALA A 373 8.93 -31.06 -12.12
N ALA A 374 9.32 -32.11 -11.39
CA ALA A 374 10.70 -32.26 -10.97
C ALA A 374 11.51 -32.75 -12.19
N ASP A 375 12.73 -32.26 -12.38
CA ASP A 375 13.96 -33.01 -12.10
C ASP A 375 15.13 -32.46 -12.94
N ALA A 376 16.28 -32.24 -12.30
CA ALA A 376 17.65 -32.39 -12.83
C ALA A 376 18.69 -31.85 -11.84
N ALA A 377 19.21 -32.77 -11.02
CA ALA A 377 20.54 -32.70 -10.39
C ALA A 377 21.65 -32.71 -11.48
N ALA A 378 22.94 -32.47 -11.30
CA ALA A 378 23.87 -32.34 -10.18
C ALA A 378 25.19 -31.75 -10.76
N GLY A 379 26.10 -31.26 -9.92
CA GLY A 379 27.50 -31.02 -10.31
C GLY A 379 28.29 -30.30 -9.22
N GLY A 380 29.09 -31.05 -8.46
CA GLY A 380 29.96 -30.53 -7.40
C GLY A 380 31.19 -29.77 -7.91
N GLY A 381 31.77 -28.96 -7.04
CA GLY A 381 33.04 -28.25 -7.24
C GLY A 381 33.44 -27.53 -5.96
N GLU A 382 34.71 -27.70 -5.60
CA GLU A 382 35.37 -27.44 -4.32
C GLU A 382 35.46 -25.96 -3.88
N GLU A 383 35.79 -25.82 -2.60
CA GLU A 383 36.12 -24.61 -1.87
C GLU A 383 37.24 -23.79 -2.56
N GLY A 384 37.06 -22.47 -2.60
CA GLY A 384 38.08 -21.52 -2.99
C GLY A 384 37.71 -20.11 -2.55
N GLU A 385 38.47 -19.57 -1.59
CA GLU A 385 38.51 -18.14 -1.29
C GLU A 385 38.95 -17.37 -2.54
N ASP A 386 38.21 -16.33 -2.95
CA ASP A 386 38.81 -15.30 -3.78
C ASP A 386 38.26 -13.90 -3.47
N ALA A 387 39.15 -13.08 -2.92
CA ALA A 387 39.00 -11.64 -2.81
C ALA A 387 39.54 -11.03 -4.12
N GLY A 388 38.66 -10.87 -5.12
CA GLY A 388 39.02 -10.28 -6.41
C GLY A 388 38.20 -9.03 -6.73
N ALA A 389 38.85 -7.86 -6.70
CA ALA A 389 38.32 -6.63 -7.27
C ALA A 389 38.13 -6.79 -8.79
N GLY A 390 36.89 -6.71 -9.27
CA GLY A 390 36.57 -6.75 -10.71
C GLY A 390 37.01 -5.47 -11.44
N PRO A 391 37.32 -5.53 -12.75
CA PRO A 391 37.84 -4.41 -13.51
C PRO A 391 36.74 -3.38 -13.76
N ASP A 392 37.09 -2.11 -13.52
CA ASP A 392 36.33 -0.88 -13.79
C ASP A 392 35.04 -0.64 -13.00
N GLY A 393 35.18 -0.40 -11.69
CA GLY A 393 34.42 0.63 -10.95
C GLY A 393 32.88 0.59 -10.94
N ALA A 394 32.24 -0.49 -11.39
CA ALA A 394 30.78 -0.61 -11.44
C ALA A 394 30.20 -1.06 -10.08
N LEU A 395 29.36 -0.21 -9.46
CA LEU A 395 28.61 -0.56 -8.24
C LEU A 395 27.54 -1.64 -8.57
N THR A 396 27.73 -2.85 -8.04
CA THR A 396 26.73 -3.93 -8.08
C THR A 396 25.91 -3.94 -6.76
N TYR A 397 24.75 -4.59 -6.74
CA TYR A 397 23.98 -4.78 -5.49
C TYR A 397 24.83 -5.51 -4.42
N ALA A 398 25.62 -6.50 -4.88
CA ALA A 398 26.66 -7.14 -4.09
C ALA A 398 27.81 -6.20 -3.68
N GLY A 399 28.22 -5.28 -4.56
CA GLY A 399 29.22 -4.24 -4.30
C GLY A 399 28.73 -3.13 -3.36
N ALA A 400 27.41 -2.97 -3.21
CA ALA A 400 26.77 -2.18 -2.16
C ALA A 400 26.60 -2.98 -0.86
N GLY A 401 27.07 -4.24 -0.81
CA GLY A 401 27.07 -5.10 0.37
C GLY A 401 25.84 -5.97 0.57
N VAL A 402 24.93 -6.08 -0.41
CA VAL A 402 23.67 -6.84 -0.26
C VAL A 402 23.70 -8.11 -1.12
N SER A 403 23.53 -9.29 -0.50
CA SER A 403 23.64 -10.60 -1.17
C SER A 403 22.32 -11.39 -1.13
N ILE A 404 21.72 -11.59 -2.32
CA ILE A 404 20.50 -12.39 -2.48
C ILE A 404 20.76 -13.87 -2.13
N ASP A 405 21.92 -14.40 -2.50
CA ASP A 405 22.31 -15.78 -2.21
C ASP A 405 22.47 -16.05 -0.72
N THR A 406 22.97 -15.06 0.03
CA THR A 406 23.10 -15.14 1.50
C THR A 406 21.73 -15.17 2.17
N GLY A 407 20.77 -14.37 1.67
CA GLY A 407 19.37 -14.42 2.11
C GLY A 407 18.71 -15.78 1.88
N ASN A 408 18.90 -16.40 0.71
CA ASN A 408 18.35 -17.72 0.41
C ASN A 408 18.92 -18.82 1.32
N ARG A 409 20.23 -18.78 1.60
CA ARG A 409 20.88 -19.73 2.54
C ARG A 409 20.35 -19.57 3.96
N LEU A 410 20.10 -18.34 4.40
CA LEU A 410 19.48 -18.08 5.69
C LEU A 410 18.06 -18.68 5.75
N ILE A 411 17.24 -18.44 4.73
CA ILE A 411 15.88 -19.01 4.63
C ILE A 411 15.91 -20.53 4.78
N ASP A 412 16.83 -21.22 4.09
CA ASP A 412 16.96 -22.67 4.18
C ASP A 412 17.39 -23.15 5.58
N ALA A 413 18.25 -22.39 6.26
CA ALA A 413 18.66 -22.69 7.63
C ALA A 413 17.52 -22.51 8.65
N ILE A 414 16.63 -21.53 8.45
CA ILE A 414 15.58 -21.19 9.44
C ILE A 414 14.24 -21.90 9.19
N LYS A 415 14.00 -22.44 7.99
CA LYS A 415 12.77 -23.21 7.66
C LYS A 415 12.42 -24.28 8.72
N PRO A 416 13.36 -25.13 9.20
CA PRO A 416 13.06 -26.12 10.22
C PRO A 416 12.69 -25.51 11.57
N LEU A 417 13.29 -24.36 11.91
CA LEU A 417 13.02 -23.64 13.15
C LEU A 417 11.60 -23.08 13.15
N ALA A 418 11.18 -22.42 12.07
CA ALA A 418 9.80 -21.95 11.93
C ALA A 418 8.80 -23.12 11.93
N ALA A 419 9.05 -24.18 11.17
CA ALA A 419 8.18 -25.35 11.12
C ALA A 419 7.95 -26.01 12.50
N SER A 420 8.92 -25.90 13.42
CA SER A 420 8.80 -26.41 14.79
C SER A 420 7.78 -25.66 15.65
N THR A 421 7.33 -24.48 15.20
CA THR A 421 6.35 -23.62 15.91
C THR A 421 4.91 -23.83 15.41
N ARG A 422 4.69 -24.78 14.50
CA ARG A 422 3.37 -25.08 13.94
C ARG A 422 2.32 -25.30 15.04
N ARG A 423 1.11 -24.81 14.80
CA ARG A 423 -0.04 -24.98 15.70
C ARG A 423 -1.34 -25.02 14.90
N PRO A 424 -2.48 -25.40 15.51
CA PRO A 424 -3.78 -25.18 14.87
C PRO A 424 -3.88 -23.73 14.40
N GLY A 425 -4.33 -23.56 13.16
CA GLY A 425 -4.39 -22.26 12.50
C GLY A 425 -3.22 -21.94 11.58
N ALA A 426 -2.00 -22.47 11.81
CA ALA A 426 -0.85 -22.16 10.95
C ALA A 426 0.20 -23.29 10.89
N ASP A 427 0.57 -23.67 9.67
CA ASP A 427 1.57 -24.70 9.39
C ASP A 427 3.03 -24.17 9.48
N ALA A 428 3.21 -22.87 9.73
CA ALA A 428 4.51 -22.20 9.89
C ALA A 428 5.51 -22.43 8.73
N GLN A 429 5.01 -22.40 7.49
CA GLN A 429 5.82 -22.56 6.28
C GLN A 429 6.37 -21.21 5.79
N LEU A 430 7.70 -21.11 5.69
CA LEU A 430 8.39 -19.91 5.18
C LEU A 430 8.60 -19.98 3.66
N GLY A 431 8.55 -18.83 2.99
CA GLY A 431 8.85 -18.67 1.55
C GLY A 431 7.70 -18.16 0.67
N GLY A 432 6.51 -17.95 1.24
CA GLY A 432 5.39 -17.26 0.58
C GLY A 432 5.42 -15.74 0.79
N PHE A 433 4.56 -15.00 0.08
CA PHE A 433 4.44 -13.53 0.20
C PHE A 433 3.84 -13.07 1.55
N GLY A 434 3.29 -13.97 2.35
CA GLY A 434 2.74 -13.67 3.67
C GLY A 434 2.34 -14.94 4.42
N GLY A 435 2.40 -14.88 5.75
CA GLY A 435 1.92 -15.94 6.63
C GLY A 435 0.39 -15.94 6.74
N LEU A 436 -0.22 -17.13 6.74
CA LEU A 436 -1.66 -17.31 6.89
C LEU A 436 -1.97 -17.92 8.26
N PHE A 437 -3.05 -17.46 8.90
CA PHE A 437 -3.55 -18.03 10.16
C PHE A 437 -5.07 -18.21 10.13
N ASP A 438 -5.55 -19.42 10.38
CA ASP A 438 -6.95 -19.81 10.40
C ASP A 438 -7.51 -19.82 11.84
N LEU A 439 -8.29 -18.78 12.16
CA LEU A 439 -8.94 -18.62 13.47
C LEU A 439 -10.02 -19.68 13.74
N ALA A 440 -10.70 -20.16 12.70
CA ALA A 440 -11.78 -21.13 12.86
C ALA A 440 -11.23 -22.48 13.33
N ARG A 441 -10.04 -22.87 12.84
CA ARG A 441 -9.31 -24.07 13.32
C ARG A 441 -8.87 -23.98 14.79
N CYS A 442 -8.84 -22.79 15.36
CA CYS A 442 -8.51 -22.58 16.77
C CYS A 442 -9.74 -22.56 17.69
N GLY A 443 -10.96 -22.65 17.13
CA GLY A 443 -12.20 -22.75 17.91
C GLY A 443 -12.81 -21.41 18.35
N TYR A 444 -12.35 -20.29 17.81
CA TYR A 444 -12.90 -18.96 18.14
C TYR A 444 -14.30 -18.73 17.54
N SER A 445 -15.18 -18.09 18.31
CA SER A 445 -16.56 -17.78 17.91
C SER A 445 -16.78 -16.30 17.61
N ASP A 446 -16.45 -15.39 18.54
CA ASP A 446 -16.45 -13.93 18.34
C ASP A 446 -15.09 -13.34 18.73
N PRO A 447 -14.01 -13.68 17.99
CA PRO A 447 -12.67 -13.25 18.32
C PRO A 447 -12.48 -11.74 18.08
N VAL A 448 -11.77 -11.12 19.02
CA VAL A 448 -11.10 -9.83 18.84
C VAL A 448 -9.61 -10.09 18.71
N LEU A 449 -9.01 -9.58 17.65
CA LEU A 449 -7.56 -9.66 17.45
C LEU A 449 -6.86 -8.57 18.26
N VAL A 450 -5.81 -8.96 18.96
CA VAL A 450 -4.94 -8.07 19.71
C VAL A 450 -3.54 -8.21 19.14
N SER A 451 -2.94 -7.10 18.73
CA SER A 451 -1.58 -7.10 18.17
C SER A 451 -0.65 -6.24 18.98
N GLY A 452 0.61 -6.67 19.10
CA GLY A 452 1.68 -5.95 19.77
C GLY A 452 2.94 -5.95 18.91
N THR A 453 3.73 -4.89 19.03
CA THR A 453 5.05 -4.81 18.41
C THR A 453 6.04 -4.19 19.38
N ASP A 454 7.23 -4.77 19.45
CA ASP A 454 8.31 -4.30 20.32
C ASP A 454 9.67 -4.73 19.76
N GLY A 455 10.74 -4.22 20.34
CA GLY A 455 12.11 -4.63 20.11
C GLY A 455 12.80 -5.09 21.39
N VAL A 456 13.99 -5.68 21.24
CA VAL A 456 14.80 -6.11 22.40
C VAL A 456 15.45 -4.89 23.10
N GLY A 457 15.74 -3.83 22.35
CA GLY A 457 16.38 -2.63 22.86
C GLY A 457 17.85 -2.81 23.22
N THR A 458 18.34 -2.02 24.18
CA THR A 458 19.79 -1.93 24.47
C THR A 458 20.44 -3.19 25.05
N LYS A 459 19.65 -4.24 25.33
CA LYS A 459 20.15 -5.59 25.67
C LYS A 459 20.91 -6.25 24.51
N LEU A 460 20.60 -5.90 23.26
CA LEU A 460 21.33 -6.38 22.08
C LEU A 460 22.83 -6.07 22.15
N LEU A 461 23.20 -4.97 22.78
CA LEU A 461 24.61 -4.59 22.94
C LEU A 461 25.34 -5.52 23.91
N VAL A 462 24.64 -6.08 24.91
CA VAL A 462 25.20 -7.08 25.83
C VAL A 462 25.31 -8.44 25.13
N ALA A 463 24.28 -8.86 24.42
CA ALA A 463 24.28 -10.11 23.65
C ALA A 463 25.44 -10.18 22.66
N ARG A 464 25.70 -9.06 21.96
CA ARG A 464 26.84 -8.90 21.06
C ARG A 464 28.19 -8.92 21.76
N GLN A 465 28.31 -8.22 22.89
CA GLN A 465 29.55 -8.23 23.67
C GLN A 465 29.89 -9.63 24.18
N ALA A 466 28.87 -10.41 24.55
CA ALA A 466 29.02 -11.79 25.03
C ALA A 466 29.16 -12.83 23.90
N GLY A 467 28.83 -12.48 22.65
CA GLY A 467 28.76 -13.42 21.53
C GLY A 467 27.65 -14.47 21.69
N ILE A 468 26.57 -14.14 22.42
CA ILE A 468 25.44 -15.04 22.69
C ILE A 468 24.18 -14.43 22.07
N HIS A 469 23.76 -14.99 20.93
CA HIS A 469 22.63 -14.49 20.14
C HIS A 469 21.36 -15.34 20.25
N SER A 470 21.50 -16.59 20.72
CA SER A 470 20.42 -17.58 20.74
C SER A 470 19.29 -17.31 21.73
N THR A 471 19.49 -16.40 22.69
CA THR A 471 18.50 -16.09 23.74
C THR A 471 17.75 -14.78 23.52
N VAL A 472 18.31 -13.84 22.75
CA VAL A 472 17.64 -12.54 22.51
C VAL A 472 16.39 -12.66 21.64
N GLY A 473 16.26 -13.74 20.87
CA GLY A 473 15.02 -14.06 20.18
C GLY A 473 13.88 -14.41 21.13
N VAL A 474 14.17 -15.05 22.28
CA VAL A 474 13.17 -15.33 23.32
C VAL A 474 12.74 -14.03 23.98
N ASP A 475 13.69 -13.12 24.27
CA ASP A 475 13.39 -11.79 24.80
C ASP A 475 12.46 -11.01 23.87
N LEU A 476 12.73 -11.04 22.55
CA LEU A 476 11.92 -10.38 21.54
C LEU A 476 10.46 -10.87 21.56
N VAL A 477 10.27 -12.20 21.58
CA VAL A 477 8.92 -12.78 21.61
C VAL A 477 8.22 -12.45 22.92
N ALA A 478 8.92 -12.59 24.05
CA ALA A 478 8.35 -12.34 25.38
C ALA A 478 7.85 -10.89 25.54
N MET A 479 8.60 -9.90 25.04
CA MET A 479 8.17 -8.49 25.08
C MET A 479 6.84 -8.30 24.36
N CYS A 480 6.73 -8.77 23.12
CA CYS A 480 5.51 -8.61 22.32
C CYS A 480 4.33 -9.44 22.87
N VAL A 481 4.59 -10.68 23.30
CA VAL A 481 3.54 -11.62 23.74
C VAL A 481 2.96 -11.20 25.09
N ASN A 482 3.80 -10.76 26.03
CA ASN A 482 3.31 -10.34 27.34
C ASN A 482 2.37 -9.12 27.24
N ASP A 483 2.61 -8.22 26.28
CA ASP A 483 1.79 -7.02 26.04
C ASP A 483 0.39 -7.33 25.49
N ILE A 484 0.21 -8.48 24.83
CA ILE A 484 -1.11 -8.91 24.36
C ILE A 484 -1.83 -9.79 25.39
N VAL A 485 -1.08 -10.57 26.18
CA VAL A 485 -1.64 -11.44 27.23
C VAL A 485 -2.32 -10.63 28.34
N VAL A 486 -1.84 -9.42 28.64
CA VAL A 486 -2.49 -8.53 29.62
C VAL A 486 -3.89 -8.07 29.22
N GLN A 487 -4.28 -8.26 27.96
CA GLN A 487 -5.64 -8.02 27.46
C GLN A 487 -6.49 -9.31 27.41
N GLY A 488 -5.95 -10.43 27.88
CA GLY A 488 -6.58 -11.75 27.86
C GLY A 488 -6.41 -12.49 26.54
N ALA A 489 -5.56 -11.99 25.63
CA ALA A 489 -5.34 -12.62 24.33
C ALA A 489 -4.41 -13.83 24.41
N GLU A 490 -4.82 -14.91 23.76
CA GLU A 490 -3.97 -16.04 23.45
C GLU A 490 -3.06 -15.69 22.25
N PRO A 491 -1.73 -15.79 22.36
CA PRO A 491 -0.83 -15.55 21.23
C PRO A 491 -1.04 -16.57 20.11
N LEU A 492 -1.23 -16.11 18.87
CA LEU A 492 -1.51 -16.97 17.71
C LEU A 492 -0.31 -17.10 16.79
N PHE A 493 0.22 -15.98 16.33
CA PHE A 493 1.38 -15.98 15.44
C PHE A 493 2.31 -14.80 15.68
N PHE A 494 3.54 -14.96 15.19
CA PHE A 494 4.64 -14.03 15.33
C PHE A 494 5.29 -13.77 13.98
N LEU A 495 5.74 -12.52 13.79
CA LEU A 495 6.65 -12.14 12.72
C LEU A 495 7.85 -11.38 13.27
N ASP A 496 8.99 -11.50 12.62
CA ASP A 496 10.22 -10.79 12.98
C ASP A 496 10.76 -9.92 11.85
N TYR A 497 11.50 -8.88 12.23
CA TYR A 497 12.28 -8.03 11.34
C TYR A 497 13.71 -7.96 11.88
N PHE A 498 14.65 -8.48 11.11
CA PHE A 498 16.07 -8.50 11.41
C PHE A 498 16.79 -7.49 10.50
N ALA A 499 17.39 -6.46 11.09
CA ALA A 499 18.17 -5.47 10.37
C ALA A 499 19.64 -5.54 10.78
N THR A 500 20.58 -5.48 9.83
CA THR A 500 22.01 -5.55 10.13
C THR A 500 22.86 -4.75 9.14
N GLY A 501 24.08 -4.39 9.53
CA GLY A 501 25.04 -3.75 8.62
C GLY A 501 25.63 -4.74 7.61
N LYS A 502 25.85 -5.98 8.03
CA LYS A 502 26.29 -7.10 7.19
C LYS A 502 25.79 -8.40 7.79
N LEU A 503 25.15 -9.23 6.98
CA LEU A 503 24.53 -10.47 7.45
C LEU A 503 25.58 -11.52 7.82
N SER A 504 25.53 -11.97 9.08
CA SER A 504 26.13 -13.22 9.54
C SER A 504 25.01 -14.27 9.56
N ILE A 505 25.12 -15.30 8.72
CA ILE A 505 24.13 -16.39 8.70
C ILE A 505 24.08 -17.09 10.07
N SER A 506 25.23 -17.26 10.72
CA SER A 506 25.31 -17.90 12.04
C SER A 506 24.53 -17.10 13.09
N ASP A 507 24.84 -15.81 13.23
CA ASP A 507 24.22 -14.96 14.25
C ASP A 507 22.71 -14.82 13.99
N ALA A 508 22.31 -14.65 12.72
CA ALA A 508 20.90 -14.56 12.34
C ALA A 508 20.16 -15.88 12.61
N ALA A 509 20.75 -17.03 12.30
CA ALA A 509 20.16 -18.33 12.59
C ALA A 509 20.03 -18.57 14.11
N ASP A 510 21.02 -18.14 14.91
CA ASP A 510 20.94 -18.19 16.38
C ASP A 510 19.78 -17.34 16.90
N VAL A 511 19.66 -16.09 16.43
CA VAL A 511 18.55 -15.21 16.80
C VAL A 511 17.20 -15.87 16.45
N VAL A 512 17.04 -16.36 15.22
CA VAL A 512 15.79 -16.99 14.78
C VAL A 512 15.51 -18.30 15.55
N SER A 513 16.54 -19.03 15.97
CA SER A 513 16.39 -20.18 16.87
C SER A 513 15.80 -19.76 18.22
N GLY A 514 16.27 -18.64 18.78
CA GLY A 514 15.68 -18.03 19.96
C GLY A 514 14.24 -17.56 19.76
N ILE A 515 13.92 -16.96 18.62
CA ILE A 515 12.55 -16.55 18.28
C ILE A 515 11.64 -17.78 18.20
N ALA A 516 12.08 -18.83 17.52
CA ALA A 516 11.32 -20.07 17.42
C ALA A 516 11.09 -20.72 18.79
N GLU A 517 12.09 -20.68 19.69
CA GLU A 517 11.93 -21.13 21.07
C GLU A 517 10.94 -20.26 21.86
N GLY A 518 11.03 -18.94 21.77
CA GLY A 518 10.07 -18.03 22.39
C GLY A 518 8.65 -18.28 21.88
N CYS A 519 8.48 -18.50 20.58
CA CYS A 519 7.21 -18.87 19.96
C CYS A 519 6.66 -20.19 20.51
N ARG A 520 7.50 -21.22 20.68
CA ARG A 520 7.09 -22.49 21.29
C ARG A 520 6.63 -22.32 22.74
N GLN A 521 7.35 -21.52 23.53
CA GLN A 521 6.98 -21.23 24.93
C GLN A 521 5.66 -20.44 25.01
N ALA A 522 5.47 -19.46 24.12
CA ALA A 522 4.24 -18.68 24.01
C ALA A 522 3.07 -19.44 23.36
N GLY A 523 3.34 -20.58 22.74
CA GLY A 523 2.35 -21.35 21.98
C GLY A 523 1.92 -20.69 20.68
N CYS A 524 2.69 -19.80 20.07
CA CYS A 524 2.37 -19.15 18.79
C CYS A 524 3.23 -19.67 17.63
N ALA A 525 2.74 -19.53 16.39
CA ALA A 525 3.49 -19.89 15.18
C ALA A 525 4.36 -18.73 14.67
N LEU A 526 5.62 -19.01 14.32
CA LEU A 526 6.45 -18.11 13.53
C LEU A 526 6.07 -18.24 12.05
N VAL A 527 5.29 -17.28 11.54
CA VAL A 527 4.65 -17.39 10.22
C VAL A 527 5.34 -16.59 9.12
N GLY A 528 6.32 -15.77 9.48
CA GLY A 528 7.09 -14.98 8.52
C GLY A 528 8.09 -14.07 9.21
N GLY A 529 8.97 -13.47 8.41
CA GLY A 529 9.91 -12.47 8.87
C GLY A 529 10.64 -11.85 7.68
N GLU A 530 11.42 -10.79 7.94
CA GLU A 530 12.19 -10.08 6.92
C GLU A 530 13.62 -9.85 7.40
N THR A 531 14.59 -10.00 6.50
CA THR A 531 16.02 -9.79 6.81
C THR A 531 16.60 -8.72 5.88
N ALA A 532 17.04 -7.61 6.47
CA ALA A 532 17.54 -6.45 5.75
C ALA A 532 19.03 -6.18 6.03
N GLU A 533 19.86 -6.27 4.99
CA GLU A 533 21.23 -5.76 5.00
C GLU A 533 21.26 -4.28 4.60
N MET A 534 21.66 -3.42 5.53
CA MET A 534 21.71 -1.97 5.36
C MET A 534 23.10 -1.42 5.71
N PRO A 535 24.14 -1.77 4.93
CA PRO A 535 25.49 -1.24 5.11
C PRO A 535 25.48 0.29 5.00
N GLY A 536 25.98 0.95 6.05
CA GLY A 536 25.99 2.42 6.16
C GLY A 536 24.88 3.02 7.04
N LEU A 537 23.89 2.21 7.45
CA LEU A 537 23.00 2.54 8.57
C LEU A 537 23.48 1.88 9.85
N TYR A 538 23.78 0.58 9.80
CA TYR A 538 24.30 -0.20 10.92
C TYR A 538 25.81 -0.40 10.78
N ALA A 539 26.53 -0.34 11.90
CA ALA A 539 27.96 -0.67 11.93
C ALA A 539 28.17 -2.18 11.72
N LYS A 540 29.41 -2.57 11.40
CA LYS A 540 29.73 -3.99 11.17
C LYS A 540 29.46 -4.80 12.44
N GLY A 541 28.64 -5.85 12.30
CA GLY A 541 28.23 -6.72 13.40
C GLY A 541 27.09 -6.15 14.25
N ASP A 542 26.64 -4.91 14.00
CA ASP A 542 25.43 -4.37 14.62
C ASP A 542 24.21 -4.95 13.93
N TYR A 543 23.24 -5.40 14.73
CA TYR A 543 21.91 -5.75 14.27
C TYR A 543 20.86 -5.21 15.23
N ASP A 544 19.66 -5.01 14.70
CA ASP A 544 18.45 -4.62 15.43
C ASP A 544 17.32 -5.60 15.12
N LEU A 545 16.43 -5.78 16.09
CA LEU A 545 15.33 -6.73 16.04
C LEU A 545 14.02 -6.03 16.37
N ALA A 546 13.02 -6.21 15.52
CA ALA A 546 11.63 -5.89 15.82
C ALA A 546 10.76 -7.14 15.69
N GLY A 547 9.80 -7.27 16.59
CA GLY A 547 8.89 -8.39 16.69
C GLY A 547 7.46 -7.91 16.55
N PHE A 548 6.60 -8.78 16.05
CA PHE A 548 5.19 -8.53 15.83
C PHE A 548 4.41 -9.74 16.29
N SER A 549 3.62 -9.60 17.35
CA SER A 549 2.73 -10.66 17.82
C SER A 549 1.28 -10.31 17.50
N VAL A 550 0.52 -11.32 17.10
CA VAL A 550 -0.93 -11.25 16.99
C VAL A 550 -1.53 -12.37 17.82
N GLY A 551 -2.44 -12.01 18.71
CA GLY A 551 -3.26 -12.92 19.49
C GLY A 551 -4.75 -12.71 19.25
N ALA A 552 -5.56 -13.58 19.84
CA ALA A 552 -7.01 -13.46 19.84
C ALA A 552 -7.59 -13.68 21.24
N VAL A 553 -8.72 -13.03 21.50
CA VAL A 553 -9.50 -13.18 22.72
C VAL A 553 -10.98 -13.18 22.34
N GLU A 554 -11.79 -13.99 23.02
CA GLU A 554 -13.25 -13.86 22.88
C GLU A 554 -13.68 -12.49 23.40
N ARG A 555 -14.55 -11.78 22.69
CA ARG A 555 -14.96 -10.41 23.05
C ARG A 555 -15.39 -10.26 24.51
N SER A 556 -16.07 -11.27 25.05
CA SER A 556 -16.56 -11.30 26.44
C SER A 556 -15.47 -11.58 27.49
N ALA A 557 -14.29 -12.05 27.07
CA ALA A 557 -13.17 -12.41 27.92
C ALA A 557 -12.07 -11.34 27.97
N ILE A 558 -12.25 -10.20 27.29
CA ILE A 558 -11.30 -9.08 27.31
C ILE A 558 -11.13 -8.57 28.74
N ILE A 559 -9.87 -8.40 29.14
CA ILE A 559 -9.44 -7.80 30.41
C ILE A 559 -8.56 -6.56 30.12
N PRO A 560 -8.35 -5.63 31.09
CA PRO A 560 -8.98 -5.57 32.41
C PRO A 560 -10.46 -5.16 32.34
N ARG A 561 -11.26 -5.74 33.25
CA ARG A 561 -12.65 -5.32 33.48
C ARG A 561 -12.66 -4.24 34.55
N MET A 562 -12.51 -2.99 34.11
CA MET A 562 -12.27 -1.84 35.00
C MET A 562 -13.40 -1.60 36.01
N ASP A 563 -14.61 -2.09 35.74
CA ASP A 563 -15.77 -2.06 36.62
C ASP A 563 -15.76 -3.16 37.70
N GLU A 564 -15.00 -4.24 37.49
CA GLU A 564 -14.82 -5.32 38.46
C GLU A 564 -13.65 -5.05 39.43
N VAL A 565 -12.67 -4.22 39.05
CA VAL A 565 -11.52 -3.87 39.89
C VAL A 565 -11.94 -2.92 41.01
N CYS A 566 -11.72 -3.31 42.27
CA CYS A 566 -12.19 -2.57 43.43
C CYS A 566 -11.22 -2.58 44.64
N ALA A 567 -11.46 -1.69 45.59
CA ALA A 567 -10.67 -1.65 46.82
C ALA A 567 -10.86 -2.95 47.64
N GLY A 568 -9.76 -3.63 47.93
CA GLY A 568 -9.76 -4.94 48.58
C GLY A 568 -9.20 -6.06 47.70
N ASP A 569 -9.07 -5.83 46.39
CA ASP A 569 -8.42 -6.78 45.48
C ASP A 569 -6.95 -7.00 45.82
N VAL A 570 -6.48 -8.23 45.60
CA VAL A 570 -5.10 -8.65 45.88
C VAL A 570 -4.25 -8.53 44.62
N ILE A 571 -3.12 -7.84 44.72
CA ILE A 571 -2.12 -7.77 43.65
C ILE A 571 -1.20 -8.99 43.74
N LEU A 572 -1.20 -9.82 42.70
CA LEU A 572 -0.30 -10.95 42.55
C LEU A 572 0.82 -10.60 41.57
N GLY A 573 2.06 -10.72 42.02
CA GLY A 573 3.24 -10.56 41.17
C GLY A 573 3.80 -11.92 40.73
N LEU A 574 4.06 -12.07 39.43
CA LEU A 574 4.81 -13.21 38.90
C LEU A 574 6.30 -12.87 38.90
N ALA A 575 7.14 -13.78 39.39
CA ALA A 575 8.58 -13.55 39.46
C ALA A 575 9.19 -13.38 38.06
N SER A 576 10.07 -12.39 37.92
CA SER A 576 10.87 -12.22 36.69
C SER A 576 12.07 -13.16 36.70
N SER A 577 12.64 -13.42 35.52
CA SER A 577 13.92 -14.14 35.37
C SER A 577 15.14 -13.20 35.54
N GLY A 578 14.91 -11.98 36.04
CA GLY A 578 15.91 -10.93 36.19
C GLY A 578 15.39 -9.59 35.63
N VAL A 579 16.26 -8.89 34.91
CA VAL A 579 16.02 -7.54 34.35
C VAL A 579 15.15 -7.59 33.06
N HIS A 580 14.88 -8.79 32.54
CA HIS A 580 14.16 -9.02 31.28
C HIS A 580 14.82 -8.28 30.10
N SER A 581 14.10 -7.39 29.42
CA SER A 581 14.62 -6.61 28.28
C SER A 581 14.66 -5.09 28.53
N ASN A 582 14.37 -4.64 29.75
CA ASN A 582 14.29 -3.21 30.09
C ASN A 582 15.47 -2.73 30.94
N GLY A 583 15.87 -1.47 30.82
CA GLY A 583 16.88 -0.88 31.71
C GLY A 583 18.36 -1.25 31.44
N PHE A 584 18.65 -1.99 30.36
CA PHE A 584 20.02 -2.42 30.02
C PHE A 584 21.01 -1.27 29.77
N SER A 585 20.52 -0.08 29.42
CA SER A 585 21.36 1.13 29.34
C SER A 585 21.92 1.54 30.70
N LEU A 586 21.12 1.41 31.77
CA LEU A 586 21.55 1.69 33.14
C LEU A 586 22.44 0.55 33.67
N VAL A 587 22.09 -0.70 33.37
CA VAL A 587 22.91 -1.88 33.73
C VAL A 587 24.34 -1.70 33.19
N ARG A 588 24.48 -1.41 31.89
CA ARG A 588 25.79 -1.23 31.26
C ARG A 588 26.59 -0.06 31.84
N LYS A 589 25.96 1.09 32.05
CA LYS A 589 26.61 2.24 32.70
C LYS A 589 27.05 1.93 34.13
N SER A 590 26.29 1.11 34.84
CA SER A 590 26.61 0.69 36.21
C SER A 590 27.80 -0.27 36.23
N ALA A 591 27.85 -1.24 35.31
CA ALA A 591 28.98 -2.14 35.14
C ALA A 591 30.26 -1.39 34.76
N GLU A 592 30.18 -0.48 33.79
CA GLU A 592 31.29 0.40 33.38
C GLU A 592 31.82 1.22 34.57
N ARG A 593 30.92 1.84 35.34
CA ARG A 593 31.31 2.62 36.53
C ARG A 593 31.93 1.76 37.63
N ALA A 594 31.49 0.52 37.78
CA ALA A 594 32.05 -0.43 38.73
C ALA A 594 33.38 -1.02 38.26
N GLY A 595 33.78 -0.81 37.01
CA GLY A 595 34.97 -1.41 36.41
C GLY A 595 34.86 -2.93 36.23
N VAL A 596 33.63 -3.43 36.08
CA VAL A 596 33.34 -4.87 35.93
C VAL A 596 33.08 -5.18 34.46
N ALA A 597 33.79 -6.16 33.92
CA ALA A 597 33.59 -6.70 32.58
C ALA A 597 32.45 -7.74 32.57
N MET A 598 31.85 -7.95 31.39
CA MET A 598 30.71 -8.89 31.26
C MET A 598 31.13 -10.36 31.46
N ASP A 599 32.41 -10.67 31.26
CA ASP A 599 33.03 -11.97 31.45
C ASP A 599 33.69 -12.15 32.83
N ASP A 600 33.58 -11.15 33.71
CA ASP A 600 34.04 -11.29 35.10
C ASP A 600 33.21 -12.35 35.85
N PRO A 601 33.83 -13.09 36.80
CA PRO A 601 33.10 -14.02 37.65
C PRO A 601 31.97 -13.29 38.39
N CYS A 602 30.75 -13.84 38.29
CA CYS A 602 29.60 -13.28 39.00
C CYS A 602 29.88 -13.29 40.51
N PRO A 603 29.90 -12.11 41.19
CA PRO A 603 30.26 -12.03 42.61
C PRO A 603 29.22 -12.67 43.54
N PHE A 604 28.09 -13.13 42.98
CA PHE A 604 27.00 -13.85 43.65
C PHE A 604 26.59 -15.12 42.87
N GLY A 605 27.47 -15.66 42.02
CA GLY A 605 27.25 -16.91 41.29
C GLY A 605 27.39 -18.15 42.20
N PRO A 606 27.07 -19.36 41.71
CA PRO A 606 27.01 -20.59 42.52
C PRO A 606 28.34 -21.02 43.19
N ALA A 607 29.46 -20.36 42.89
CA ALA A 607 30.72 -20.52 43.62
C ALA A 607 30.76 -19.74 44.96
N ALA A 608 29.81 -18.84 45.22
CA ALA A 608 29.72 -18.03 46.44
C ALA A 608 28.78 -18.61 47.51
N GLU A 609 28.00 -19.65 47.19
CA GLU A 609 27.12 -20.33 48.14
C GLU A 609 27.53 -21.80 48.34
N GLU A 610 28.49 -22.03 49.23
CA GLU A 610 28.50 -23.29 49.99
C GLU A 610 27.23 -23.32 50.86
N GLY A 611 26.13 -23.89 50.38
CA GLY A 611 25.08 -24.35 51.29
C GLY A 611 23.62 -24.38 50.86
N VAL A 612 23.20 -24.07 49.62
CA VAL A 612 21.77 -24.13 49.26
C VAL A 612 21.56 -24.97 47.98
N PRO A 613 20.71 -26.02 48.01
CA PRO A 613 20.51 -26.89 46.85
C PRO A 613 19.66 -26.19 45.78
N SER A 614 20.17 -26.17 44.55
CA SER A 614 19.49 -25.65 43.37
C SER A 614 18.19 -26.41 43.08
N VAL A 615 17.08 -25.69 43.00
CA VAL A 615 15.84 -26.22 42.40
C VAL A 615 15.99 -26.11 40.88
N ARG A 616 15.96 -27.26 40.22
CA ARG A 616 16.00 -27.43 38.75
C ARG A 616 14.74 -26.91 38.08
#